data_AF-A0A4R9K0Q4-F1
#
_entry.id   AF-A0A4R9K0Q4-F1
#
_cell.length_a   1.000
_cell.length_b   1.000
_cell.length_c   1.000
_cell.angle_alpha   90.00
_cell.angle_beta   90.00
_cell.angle_gamma   90.00
#
_symmetry.space_group_name_H-M   'P 1'
#
loop_
_entity.id
_entity.type
_entity.pdbx_description
1 polymer ?
#
loop_
_entity_poly.entity_id
_entity_poly.type
_entity_poly.pdbx_seq_one_letter_code
_entity_poly.pdbx_strand_id
1 'polypeptide(L)'
;MLGRKGVLVLNIISDIDKFPIVEKDIPTLLTSTEFNSGEKYSDFNPIIDKVAAYGNGGLIAGKVLAKVGLFGMLAKSWKLIGIGFLALIGIVKKYFNKSSEN
;
A
#
# COMPACT_ATOMS: atom_id res chain seq x y z
N MET A 1 -5.83 -16.69 -18.12
CA MET A 1 -7.21 -16.72 -17.55
C MET A 1 -7.23 -16.19 -16.13
N LEU A 2 -8.36 -15.65 -15.66
CA LEU A 2 -8.51 -15.11 -14.30
C LEU A 2 -9.20 -16.12 -13.38
N GLY A 3 -8.49 -16.54 -12.34
CA GLY A 3 -9.02 -17.36 -11.26
C GLY A 3 -9.33 -16.52 -10.02
N ARG A 4 -10.08 -17.09 -9.09
CA ARG A 4 -10.46 -16.44 -7.84
C ARG A 4 -9.28 -16.13 -6.92
N LYS A 5 -8.22 -16.93 -7.04
CA LYS A 5 -7.01 -16.86 -6.19
C LYS A 5 -5.76 -16.39 -6.95
N GLY A 6 -5.91 -15.96 -8.21
CA GLY A 6 -4.76 -15.57 -9.03
C GLY A 6 -5.05 -15.66 -10.53
N VAL A 7 -3.98 -15.81 -11.32
CA VAL A 7 -4.07 -15.88 -12.77
C VAL A 7 -3.36 -17.11 -13.30
N LEU A 8 -3.94 -17.75 -14.31
CA LEU A 8 -3.28 -18.78 -15.09
C LEU A 8 -2.63 -18.11 -16.30
N VAL A 9 -1.31 -18.17 -16.36
CA VAL A 9 -0.50 -17.72 -17.49
C VAL A 9 -0.01 -18.94 -18.25
N LEU A 10 -0.40 -19.04 -19.52
CA LEU A 10 -0.01 -20.14 -20.38
C LEU A 10 1.02 -19.61 -21.39
N ASN A 11 2.25 -20.12 -21.29
CA ASN A 11 3.33 -19.78 -22.22
C ASN A 11 3.60 -20.99 -23.11
N ILE A 12 3.60 -20.78 -24.42
CA ILE A 12 3.86 -21.82 -25.41
C ILE A 12 5.22 -21.53 -26.04
N ILE A 13 6.08 -22.54 -26.07
CA ILE A 13 7.43 -22.46 -26.63
C ILE A 13 7.49 -23.42 -27.81
N SER A 14 7.86 -22.92 -29.00
CA SER A 14 8.04 -23.74 -30.20
C SER A 14 9.18 -23.22 -31.08
N ASP A 15 9.63 -24.07 -31.99
CA ASP A 15 10.51 -23.69 -33.10
C ASP A 15 9.80 -22.71 -34.05
N ILE A 16 10.57 -21.90 -34.78
CA ILE A 16 10.04 -20.78 -35.59
C ILE A 16 9.29 -21.25 -36.84
N ASP A 17 9.69 -22.39 -37.39
CA ASP A 17 9.04 -23.09 -38.50
C ASP A 17 7.64 -23.60 -38.13
N LYS A 18 7.39 -23.86 -36.84
CA LYS A 18 6.11 -24.34 -36.31
C LYS A 18 5.19 -23.23 -35.81
N PHE A 19 5.65 -21.97 -35.82
CA PHE A 19 4.84 -20.83 -35.40
C PHE A 19 3.44 -20.77 -36.04
N PRO A 20 3.26 -20.98 -37.36
CA PRO A 20 1.94 -20.89 -37.99
C PRO A 20 0.96 -21.97 -37.51
N ILE A 21 1.49 -23.14 -37.15
CA ILE A 21 0.70 -24.26 -36.63
C ILE A 21 0.30 -23.96 -35.19
N VAL A 22 1.24 -23.51 -34.37
CA VAL A 22 1.00 -23.15 -32.98
C VAL A 22 -0.02 -22.02 -32.87
N GLU A 23 0.13 -20.96 -33.67
CA GLU A 23 -0.80 -19.82 -33.68
C GLU A 23 -2.23 -20.26 -33.99
N LYS A 24 -2.40 -21.18 -34.94
CA LYS A 24 -3.71 -21.75 -35.29
C LYS A 24 -4.33 -22.56 -34.15
N ASP A 25 -3.53 -23.24 -33.34
CA ASP A 25 -4.00 -24.14 -32.28
C ASP A 25 -4.21 -23.43 -30.93
N ILE A 26 -3.72 -22.20 -30.75
CA ILE A 26 -3.91 -21.38 -29.54
C ILE A 26 -5.38 -21.34 -29.07
N PRO A 27 -6.39 -21.08 -29.93
CA PRO A 27 -7.79 -21.04 -29.50
C PRO A 27 -8.26 -22.35 -28.87
N THR A 28 -7.84 -23.49 -29.43
CA THR A 28 -8.18 -24.82 -28.93
C THR A 28 -7.52 -25.09 -27.58
N LEU A 29 -6.27 -24.66 -27.41
CA LEU A 29 -5.57 -24.78 -26.12
C LEU A 29 -6.21 -23.90 -25.03
N LEU A 30 -6.67 -22.71 -25.41
CA LEU A 30 -7.38 -21.81 -24.50
C LEU A 30 -8.74 -22.39 -24.09
N THR A 31 -9.53 -22.96 -25.00
CA THR A 31 -10.83 -23.57 -24.63
C THR A 31 -10.67 -24.85 -23.82
N SER A 32 -9.58 -25.59 -23.99
CA SER A 32 -9.29 -26.78 -23.19
C SER A 32 -8.85 -26.49 -21.75
N THR A 33 -8.51 -25.24 -21.41
CA THR A 33 -7.87 -24.88 -20.13
C THR A 33 -8.77 -24.01 -19.27
N GLU A 34 -9.95 -24.48 -18.89
CA GLU A 34 -10.84 -23.76 -17.96
C GLU A 34 -10.52 -24.03 -16.48
N PHE A 35 -10.77 -23.03 -15.62
CA PHE A 35 -10.82 -23.25 -14.18
C PHE A 35 -12.04 -24.10 -13.80
N ASN A 36 -11.84 -25.01 -12.85
CA ASN A 36 -12.93 -25.78 -12.24
C ASN A 36 -14.01 -24.85 -11.66
N SER A 37 -15.24 -25.35 -11.61
CA SER A 37 -16.37 -24.64 -10.98
C SER A 37 -16.03 -24.27 -9.54
N GLY A 38 -16.27 -23.01 -9.17
CA GLY A 38 -15.91 -22.51 -7.85
C GLY A 38 -14.43 -22.13 -7.72
N GLU A 39 -13.65 -21.99 -8.80
CA GLU A 39 -12.31 -21.35 -8.78
C GLU A 39 -12.18 -20.24 -9.84
N LYS A 40 -13.24 -19.97 -10.60
CA LYS A 40 -13.28 -18.88 -11.59
C LYS A 40 -13.33 -17.53 -10.87
N TYR A 41 -12.82 -16.49 -11.51
CA TYR A 41 -12.91 -15.13 -10.97
C TYR A 41 -14.36 -14.67 -10.70
N SER A 42 -15.31 -15.13 -11.53
CA SER A 42 -16.74 -14.90 -11.33
C SER A 42 -17.28 -15.45 -10.00
N ASP A 43 -16.60 -16.46 -9.46
CA ASP A 43 -17.01 -17.16 -8.23
C ASP A 43 -16.35 -16.56 -6.99
N PHE A 44 -15.77 -15.35 -7.12
CA PHE A 44 -15.16 -14.59 -6.03
C PHE A 44 -16.19 -14.18 -4.98
N ASN A 45 -15.90 -14.53 -3.73
CA ASN A 45 -16.70 -14.19 -2.58
C ASN A 45 -15.86 -13.38 -1.57
N PRO A 46 -16.14 -12.09 -1.39
CA PRO A 46 -15.36 -11.20 -0.52
C PRO A 46 -15.42 -11.57 0.97
N ILE A 47 -16.35 -12.45 1.39
CA ILE A 47 -16.51 -12.89 2.78
C ILE A 47 -15.52 -14.02 3.11
N ILE A 48 -15.30 -14.94 2.19
CA ILE A 48 -14.48 -16.16 2.42
C ILE A 48 -13.13 -16.11 1.72
N ASP A 49 -13.01 -15.38 0.61
CA ASP A 49 -11.78 -15.32 -0.16
C ASP A 49 -10.81 -14.31 0.42
N LYS A 50 -9.54 -14.72 0.45
CA LYS A 50 -8.47 -13.92 1.00
C LYS A 50 -8.17 -12.73 0.10
N VAL A 51 -8.73 -11.58 0.45
CA VAL A 51 -8.31 -10.29 -0.11
C VAL A 51 -7.02 -9.86 0.57
N ALA A 52 -6.15 -9.14 -0.14
CA ALA A 52 -4.97 -8.53 0.47
C ALA A 52 -5.38 -7.47 1.51
N ALA A 53 -5.66 -7.91 2.74
CA ALA A 53 -6.08 -7.06 3.86
C ALA A 53 -5.07 -5.96 4.18
N TYR A 54 -3.80 -6.21 3.86
CA TYR A 54 -2.68 -5.28 4.04
C TYR A 54 -2.49 -4.29 2.88
N GLY A 55 -3.50 -4.11 2.02
CA GLY A 55 -3.51 -3.05 1.03
C GLY A 55 -3.80 -1.67 1.65
N ASN A 56 -4.68 -0.90 1.01
CA ASN A 56 -5.01 0.46 1.40
C ASN A 56 -5.46 0.60 2.87
N GLY A 57 -6.16 -0.40 3.43
CA GLY A 57 -6.58 -0.39 4.83
C GLY A 57 -5.41 -0.34 5.82
N GLY A 58 -4.36 -1.12 5.58
CA GLY A 58 -3.12 -1.09 6.37
C GLY A 58 -2.37 0.23 6.21
N LEU A 59 -2.32 0.79 5.00
CA LEU A 59 -1.69 2.09 4.74
C LEU A 59 -2.44 3.24 5.44
N ILE A 60 -3.78 3.22 5.40
CA ILE A 60 -4.62 4.23 6.04
C ILE A 60 -4.53 4.10 7.57
N ALA A 61 -4.70 2.89 8.11
CA ALA A 61 -4.58 2.64 9.55
C ALA A 61 -3.19 3.01 10.07
N GLY A 62 -2.13 2.65 9.35
CA GLY A 62 -0.75 3.03 9.67
C GLY A 62 -0.53 4.54 9.67
N LYS A 63 -1.07 5.27 8.68
CA LYS A 63 -1.01 6.74 8.64
C LYS A 63 -1.76 7.39 9.81
N VAL A 64 -2.92 6.87 10.19
CA VAL A 64 -3.71 7.37 11.32
C VAL A 64 -2.96 7.11 12.64
N LEU A 65 -2.50 5.88 12.86
CA LEU A 65 -1.71 5.50 14.04
C LEU A 65 -0.42 6.33 14.16
N ALA A 66 0.29 6.58 13.05
CA ALA A 66 1.49 7.42 13.08
C ALA A 66 1.19 8.86 13.48
N LYS A 67 0.11 9.47 12.96
CA LYS A 67 -0.29 10.83 13.36
C LYS A 67 -0.71 10.87 14.83
N VAL A 68 -1.56 9.95 15.26
CA VAL A 68 -2.04 9.88 16.64
C VAL A 68 -0.87 9.62 17.60
N GLY A 69 0.07 8.74 17.23
CA GLY A 69 1.28 8.47 18.00
C GLY A 69 2.17 9.70 18.16
N LEU A 70 2.37 10.47 17.09
CA LEU A 70 3.13 11.72 17.13
C LEU A 70 2.47 12.75 18.07
N PHE A 71 1.18 13.02 17.90
CA PHE A 71 0.46 13.96 18.77
C PHE A 71 0.37 13.46 20.22
N GLY A 72 0.23 12.16 20.43
CA GLY A 72 0.28 11.53 21.74
C GLY A 72 1.64 11.72 22.42
N MET A 73 2.73 11.60 21.67
CA MET A 73 4.08 11.84 22.19
C MET A 73 4.31 13.32 22.53
N LEU A 74 3.83 14.25 21.71
CA LEU A 74 3.87 15.68 22.00
C LEU A 74 3.05 16.03 23.25
N ALA A 75 1.84 15.51 23.35
CA ALA A 75 0.98 15.70 24.54
C ALA A 75 1.64 15.13 25.81
N LYS A 76 2.27 13.95 25.72
CA LYS A 76 3.01 13.35 26.84
C LYS A 76 4.21 14.21 27.28
N SER A 77 4.89 14.84 26.34
CA SER A 77 6.07 15.69 26.58
C SER A 77 5.72 17.18 26.76
N TRP A 78 4.48 17.54 27.09
CA TRP A 78 4.04 18.93 27.18
C TRP A 78 4.89 19.81 28.12
N LYS A 79 5.41 19.24 29.22
CA LYS A 79 6.29 19.95 30.16
C LYS A 79 7.62 20.34 29.51
N LEU A 80 8.22 19.45 28.72
CA LEU A 80 9.46 19.71 28.01
C LEU A 80 9.26 20.76 26.92
N ILE A 81 8.14 20.69 26.20
CA ILE A 81 7.75 21.68 25.18
C ILE A 81 7.53 23.04 25.83
N GLY A 82 6.84 23.10 26.99
CA GLY A 82 6.61 24.33 27.73
C GLY A 82 7.90 24.99 28.24
N ILE A 83 8.82 24.21 28.79
CA ILE A 83 10.14 24.71 29.22
C ILE A 83 10.94 25.22 28.02
N GLY A 84 10.96 24.47 26.91
CA GLY A 84 11.63 24.88 25.68
C GLY A 84 11.04 26.18 25.11
N PHE A 85 9.72 26.33 25.13
CA PHE A 85 9.03 27.53 24.66
C PHE A 85 9.35 28.77 25.52
N LEU A 86 9.34 28.61 26.85
CA LEU A 86 9.73 29.68 27.78
C LEU A 86 11.19 30.10 27.60
N ALA A 87 12.11 29.14 27.40
CA ALA A 87 13.51 29.43 27.12
C ALA A 87 13.68 30.21 25.80
N LEU A 88 12.93 29.83 24.77
CA LEU A 88 12.96 30.48 23.46
C LEU A 88 12.44 31.93 23.52
N ILE A 89 11.35 32.18 24.26
CA ILE A 89 10.85 33.54 24.52
C ILE A 89 11.91 34.38 25.25
N GLY A 90 12.56 33.81 26.28
CA GLY A 90 13.59 34.50 27.03
C GLY A 90 14.77 34.94 26.16
N ILE A 91 15.21 34.08 25.23
CA ILE A 91 16.27 34.39 24.27
C ILE A 91 15.85 35.49 23.31
N VAL A 92 14.66 35.38 22.70
CA VAL A 92 14.15 36.39 21.75
C VAL A 92 14.01 37.76 22.42
N LYS A 93 13.46 37.82 23.65
CA LYS A 93 13.29 39.07 24.39
C LYS A 93 14.63 39.71 24.75
N LYS A 94 15.65 38.90 25.07
CA LYS A 94 17.02 39.36 25.32
C LYS A 94 17.67 39.97 24.06
N TYR A 95 17.45 39.38 22.89
CA TYR A 95 17.95 39.94 21.63
C TYR A 95 17.22 41.22 21.22
N PHE A 96 15.90 41.30 21.42
CA PHE A 96 15.13 42.52 21.11
C PHE A 96 15.42 43.68 22.07
N ASN A 97 15.51 43.45 23.38
CA ASN A 97 15.85 44.53 24.34
C ASN A 97 17.26 45.09 24.10
N LYS A 98 18.22 44.25 23.71
CA LYS A 98 19.59 44.68 23.38
C LYS A 98 19.65 45.56 22.12
N SER A 99 18.65 45.49 21.24
CA SER A 99 18.55 46.35 20.05
C SER A 99 17.85 47.69 20.32
N SER A 100 17.16 47.82 21.46
CA SER A 100 16.46 49.06 21.86
C SER A 100 17.31 49.99 22.72
N GLU A 101 18.49 49.52 23.15
CA GLU A 101 19.39 50.22 24.07
C GLU A 101 20.66 50.77 23.38
N ASN A 102 20.68 50.81 22.03
CA ASN A 102 21.69 51.48 21.20
C ASN A 102 21.05 52.52 20.29
#